data_AF-A0A9W6TX38-F1
#
_entry.id   AF-A0A9W6TX38-F1
#
_cell.length_a   1.000
_cell.length_b   1.000
_cell.length_c   1.000
_cell.angle_alpha   90.00
_cell.angle_beta   90.00
_cell.angle_gamma   90.00
#
_symmetry.space_group_name_H-M   'P 1'
#
loop_
_entity.id
_entity.type
_entity.pdbx_description
1 polymer ?
#
loop_
_entity_poly.entity_id
_entity_poly.type
_entity_poly.pdbx_seq_one_letter_code
_entity_poly.pdbx_strand_id
1 'polypeptide(L)'
;MARQVLNYHDVQLYASDVALFAGRQWLNDNAVNFYLQFLTQTLAPADVLLMDPAVVSCLLHQCEDEDEFRDLASGVALARRQLCLIPVSDNDALGGDSSHWSLLLFRDGKFRHFDSSAGHNKHAAKRVAKAFAQLLEAIGRHDAHEGAKAVEEVRDAPQQQNGYDCGMYVLVLAEYFCRQYVGETETLSLLEYATPQRVTELRLQMPQLIERLQKEAGRG
;
A
#
# COMPACT_ATOMS: atom_id res chain seq x y z
N MET A 1 22.91 -18.34 -0.50
CA MET A 1 21.67 -18.36 -1.33
C MET A 1 20.56 -17.71 -0.53
N ALA A 2 19.72 -16.89 -1.16
CA ALA A 2 18.54 -16.32 -0.49
C ALA A 2 17.60 -17.47 -0.09
N ARG A 3 17.22 -17.53 1.19
CA ARG A 3 16.31 -18.56 1.72
C ARG A 3 14.88 -18.09 1.55
N GLN A 4 14.14 -18.71 0.64
CA GLN A 4 12.70 -18.50 0.54
C GLN A 4 12.01 -18.99 1.82
N VAL A 5 11.05 -18.21 2.30
CA VAL A 5 10.27 -18.46 3.52
C VAL A 5 8.84 -18.77 3.14
N LEU A 6 8.14 -17.88 2.45
CA LEU A 6 6.72 -18.06 2.13
C LEU A 6 6.47 -17.75 0.65
N ASN A 7 5.62 -18.54 0.01
CA ASN A 7 4.94 -18.13 -1.21
C ASN A 7 3.46 -17.96 -0.85
N TYR A 8 2.94 -16.73 -0.93
CA TYR A 8 1.56 -16.40 -0.57
C TYR A 8 0.92 -15.62 -1.69
N HIS A 9 0.14 -16.33 -2.52
CA HIS A 9 -0.41 -15.81 -3.76
C HIS A 9 0.70 -15.21 -4.65
N ASP A 10 0.62 -13.92 -4.97
CA ASP A 10 1.57 -13.25 -5.87
C ASP A 10 2.82 -12.71 -5.13
N VAL A 11 2.99 -13.05 -3.85
CA VAL A 11 4.12 -12.57 -3.03
C VAL A 11 5.04 -13.71 -2.62
N GLN A 12 6.32 -13.55 -2.94
CA GLN A 12 7.39 -14.44 -2.50
C GLN A 12 8.25 -13.74 -1.44
N LEU A 13 8.19 -14.25 -0.21
CA LEU A 13 9.00 -13.75 0.91
C LEU A 13 10.27 -14.58 1.10
N TYR A 14 11.37 -13.89 1.33
CA TYR A 14 12.64 -14.45 1.76
C TYR A 14 12.93 -14.15 3.23
N ALA A 15 13.89 -14.87 3.81
CA ALA A 15 14.28 -14.68 5.21
C ALA A 15 14.76 -13.24 5.51
N SER A 16 15.34 -12.57 4.51
CA SER A 16 15.71 -11.15 4.60
C SER A 16 14.50 -10.25 4.77
N ASP A 17 13.39 -10.51 4.07
CA ASP A 17 12.18 -9.70 4.15
C ASP A 17 11.51 -9.86 5.51
N VAL A 18 11.45 -11.11 6.01
CA VAL A 18 10.88 -11.39 7.33
C VAL A 18 11.69 -10.76 8.47
N ALA A 19 13.02 -10.70 8.32
CA ALA A 19 13.90 -10.06 9.29
C ALA A 19 13.60 -8.56 9.47
N LEU A 20 13.09 -7.89 8.43
CA LEU A 20 12.74 -6.47 8.50
C LEU A 20 11.67 -6.18 9.55
N PHE A 21 10.74 -7.11 9.78
CA PHE A 21 9.72 -6.96 10.83
C PHE A 21 10.29 -7.15 12.24
N ALA A 22 11.25 -8.06 12.42
CA ALA A 22 11.86 -8.32 13.72
C ALA A 22 12.83 -7.19 14.15
N GLY A 23 13.44 -6.51 13.19
CA GLY A 23 14.35 -5.39 13.41
C GLY A 23 13.63 -4.04 13.52
N ARG A 24 14.35 -3.01 13.97
CA ARG A 24 13.96 -1.59 13.81
C ARG A 24 14.36 -1.10 12.41
N GLN A 25 13.88 -1.80 11.39
CA GLN A 25 14.30 -1.62 9.99
C GLN A 25 13.14 -1.15 9.12
N TRP A 26 13.48 -0.48 8.02
CA TRP A 26 12.52 -0.12 6.98
C TRP A 26 12.02 -1.38 6.28
N LEU A 27 10.72 -1.38 5.95
CA LEU A 27 10.16 -2.42 5.10
C LEU A 27 10.58 -2.15 3.65
N ASN A 28 10.83 -3.23 2.92
CA ASN A 28 10.98 -3.19 1.47
C ASN A 28 9.64 -3.49 0.80
N ASP A 29 9.63 -3.42 -0.54
CA ASP A 29 8.46 -3.67 -1.39
C ASP A 29 7.81 -5.02 -1.07
N ASN A 30 8.60 -6.10 -0.97
CA ASN A 30 8.09 -7.44 -0.67
C ASN A 30 7.39 -7.52 0.69
N ALA A 31 7.96 -6.90 1.72
CA ALA A 31 7.40 -6.88 3.06
C ALA A 31 6.08 -6.07 3.12
N VAL A 32 6.03 -4.91 2.44
CA VAL A 32 4.80 -4.13 2.30
C VAL A 32 3.75 -4.94 1.53
N ASN A 33 4.11 -5.46 0.36
CA ASN A 33 3.21 -6.19 -0.52
C ASN A 33 2.64 -7.45 0.15
N PHE A 34 3.43 -8.17 0.95
CA PHE A 34 2.95 -9.33 1.69
C PHE A 34 1.72 -9.02 2.53
N TYR A 35 1.75 -7.96 3.33
CA TYR A 35 0.62 -7.65 4.20
C TYR A 35 -0.55 -7.06 3.41
N LEU A 36 -0.29 -6.28 2.35
CA LEU A 36 -1.35 -5.81 1.44
C LEU A 36 -2.06 -7.01 0.79
N GLN A 37 -1.31 -8.03 0.34
CA GLN A 37 -1.88 -9.25 -0.21
C GLN A 37 -2.64 -10.05 0.85
N PHE A 38 -2.13 -10.14 2.07
CA PHE A 38 -2.86 -10.75 3.19
C PHE A 38 -4.21 -10.06 3.41
N LEU A 39 -4.27 -8.73 3.40
CA LEU A 39 -5.53 -7.98 3.50
C LEU A 39 -6.44 -8.23 2.29
N THR A 40 -5.88 -8.29 1.07
CA THR A 40 -6.63 -8.62 -0.16
C THR A 40 -7.37 -9.96 -0.03
N GLN A 41 -6.75 -10.96 0.60
CA GLN A 41 -7.32 -12.30 0.71
C GLN A 41 -8.27 -12.48 1.92
N THR A 42 -8.10 -11.68 2.96
CA THR A 42 -8.77 -11.92 4.25
C THR A 42 -9.81 -10.88 4.62
N LEU A 43 -9.72 -9.67 4.04
CA LEU A 43 -10.52 -8.53 4.48
C LEU A 43 -11.11 -7.71 3.32
N ALA A 44 -10.36 -7.52 2.23
CA ALA A 44 -10.75 -6.62 1.17
C ALA A 44 -11.76 -7.26 0.20
N PRO A 45 -12.94 -6.66 -0.02
CA PRO A 45 -13.86 -7.11 -1.06
C PRO A 45 -13.34 -6.80 -2.47
N ALA A 46 -14.00 -7.36 -3.49
CA ALA A 46 -13.53 -7.31 -4.88
C ALA A 46 -13.49 -5.91 -5.51
N ASP A 47 -14.14 -4.92 -4.92
CA ASP A 47 -14.13 -3.51 -5.31
C ASP A 47 -13.12 -2.67 -4.52
N VAL A 48 -12.36 -3.27 -3.60
CA VAL A 48 -11.18 -2.67 -2.99
C VAL A 48 -9.93 -3.15 -3.72
N LEU A 49 -9.02 -2.23 -4.03
CA LEU A 49 -7.69 -2.50 -4.58
C LEU A 49 -6.65 -2.09 -3.55
N LEU A 50 -5.82 -3.05 -3.12
CA LEU A 50 -4.54 -2.76 -2.48
C LEU A 50 -3.46 -2.99 -3.54
N MET A 51 -2.78 -1.91 -3.94
CA MET A 51 -1.86 -1.95 -5.07
C MET A 51 -0.49 -2.46 -4.62
N ASP A 52 0.07 -3.38 -5.39
CA ASP A 52 1.44 -3.88 -5.19
C ASP A 52 2.45 -2.73 -5.44
N PRO A 53 3.41 -2.46 -4.52
CA PRO A 53 4.49 -1.49 -4.74
C PRO A 53 5.23 -1.65 -6.09
N ALA A 54 5.46 -2.88 -6.55
CA ALA A 54 6.10 -3.14 -7.84
C ALA A 54 5.22 -2.70 -9.02
N VAL A 55 3.90 -2.81 -8.91
CA VAL A 55 2.96 -2.31 -9.92
C VAL A 55 2.92 -0.78 -9.90
N VAL A 56 3.03 -0.14 -8.73
CA VAL A 56 3.19 1.32 -8.63
C VAL A 56 4.49 1.78 -9.29
N SER A 57 5.59 1.06 -9.08
CA SER A 57 6.88 1.33 -9.73
C SER A 57 6.79 1.16 -11.26
N CYS A 58 6.16 0.08 -11.73
CA CYS A 58 5.88 -0.13 -13.15
C CYS A 58 5.09 1.03 -13.77
N LEU A 59 3.99 1.43 -13.12
CA LEU A 59 3.18 2.57 -13.53
C LEU A 59 3.99 3.87 -13.68
N LEU A 60 4.93 4.12 -12.76
CA LEU A 60 5.70 5.36 -12.74
C LEU A 60 6.85 5.41 -13.74
N HIS A 61 7.38 4.25 -14.14
CA HIS A 61 8.68 4.16 -14.80
C HIS A 61 8.69 3.36 -16.10
N GLN A 62 7.63 2.59 -16.38
CA GLN A 62 7.56 1.72 -17.56
C GLN A 62 6.35 2.01 -18.44
N CYS A 63 5.29 2.64 -17.93
CA CYS A 63 4.16 3.08 -18.77
C CYS A 63 4.48 4.39 -19.50
N GLU A 64 4.60 4.33 -20.82
CA GLU A 64 4.91 5.43 -21.72
C GLU A 64 3.74 5.81 -22.63
N ASP A 65 2.83 4.87 -22.95
CA ASP A 65 1.70 5.09 -23.86
C ASP A 65 0.34 4.60 -23.34
N GLU A 66 -0.74 5.01 -24.02
CA GLU A 66 -2.12 4.72 -23.63
C GLU A 66 -2.46 3.22 -23.58
N ASP A 67 -1.82 2.40 -24.41
CA ASP A 67 -2.08 0.96 -24.45
C ASP A 67 -1.47 0.29 -23.21
N GLU A 68 -0.25 0.67 -22.81
CA GLU A 68 0.37 0.20 -21.57
C GLU A 68 -0.42 0.62 -20.32
N PHE A 69 -0.92 1.87 -20.27
CA PHE A 69 -1.82 2.29 -19.20
C PHE A 69 -3.11 1.46 -19.17
N ARG A 70 -3.70 1.18 -20.34
CA ARG A 70 -4.92 0.37 -20.45
C ARG A 70 -4.69 -1.06 -19.98
N ASP A 71 -3.57 -1.67 -20.37
CA ASP A 71 -3.20 -3.03 -19.99
C ASP A 71 -2.97 -3.15 -18.48
N LEU A 72 -2.24 -2.20 -17.88
CA LEU A 72 -2.01 -2.18 -16.44
C LEU A 72 -3.32 -1.95 -15.67
N ALA A 73 -4.17 -1.03 -16.13
CA ALA A 73 -5.49 -0.78 -15.54
C ALA A 73 -6.41 -2.02 -15.63
N SER A 74 -6.33 -2.77 -16.73
CA SER A 74 -7.04 -4.04 -16.91
C SER A 74 -6.51 -5.13 -15.95
N GLY A 75 -5.19 -5.26 -15.82
CA GLY A 75 -4.53 -6.24 -14.95
C GLY A 75 -4.91 -6.08 -13.48
N VAL A 76 -5.05 -4.85 -12.99
CA VAL A 76 -5.55 -4.56 -11.63
C VAL A 76 -7.08 -4.47 -11.56
N ALA A 77 -7.76 -4.65 -12.69
CA ALA A 77 -9.19 -4.52 -12.90
C ALA A 77 -9.79 -3.23 -12.33
N LEU A 78 -9.15 -2.12 -12.66
CA LEU A 78 -9.43 -0.80 -12.09
C LEU A 78 -10.88 -0.34 -12.28
N ALA A 79 -11.53 -0.76 -13.38
CA ALA A 79 -12.90 -0.38 -13.72
C ALA A 79 -13.94 -0.72 -12.64
N ARG A 80 -13.73 -1.80 -11.87
CA ARG A 80 -14.65 -2.21 -10.79
C ARG A 80 -14.24 -1.73 -9.41
N ARG A 81 -13.14 -0.98 -9.27
CA ARG A 81 -12.59 -0.58 -7.96
C ARG A 81 -13.19 0.75 -7.51
N GLN A 82 -13.70 0.75 -6.28
CA GLN A 82 -14.29 1.93 -5.63
C GLN A 82 -13.34 2.56 -4.61
N LEU A 83 -12.52 1.73 -3.94
CA LEU A 83 -11.48 2.17 -3.01
C LEU A 83 -10.14 1.61 -3.48
N CYS A 84 -9.17 2.49 -3.73
CA CYS A 84 -7.80 2.09 -4.07
C CYS A 84 -6.84 2.61 -3.00
N LEU A 85 -6.03 1.71 -2.46
CA LEU A 85 -5.00 1.95 -1.46
C LEU A 85 -3.65 1.70 -2.13
N ILE A 86 -2.90 2.78 -2.35
CA ILE A 86 -1.71 2.80 -3.20
C ILE A 86 -0.50 3.16 -2.31
N PRO A 87 0.41 2.22 -2.04
CA PRO A 87 1.64 2.54 -1.31
C PRO A 87 2.50 3.50 -2.14
N VAL A 88 3.03 4.52 -1.49
CA VAL A 88 3.88 5.54 -2.10
C VAL A 88 5.26 5.46 -1.48
N SER A 89 6.26 5.14 -2.30
CA SER A 89 7.68 5.33 -1.98
C SER A 89 8.20 6.64 -2.53
N ASP A 90 9.19 7.23 -1.88
CA ASP A 90 9.98 8.35 -2.41
C ASP A 90 10.98 7.95 -3.51
N ASN A 91 11.12 6.66 -3.81
CA ASN A 91 11.95 6.17 -4.91
C ASN A 91 11.54 6.81 -6.26
N ASP A 92 12.51 7.37 -6.96
CA ASP A 92 12.35 8.07 -8.23
C ASP A 92 13.01 7.34 -9.42
N ALA A 93 13.55 6.14 -9.21
CA ALA A 93 14.19 5.34 -10.25
C ALA A 93 13.89 3.83 -10.14
N LEU A 94 13.92 3.14 -11.28
CA LEU A 94 13.83 1.68 -11.31
C LEU A 94 15.03 1.06 -10.57
N GLY A 95 14.74 0.29 -9.52
CA GLY A 95 15.76 -0.32 -8.66
C GLY A 95 16.50 0.66 -7.75
N GLY A 96 16.02 1.90 -7.60
CA GLY A 96 16.52 2.84 -6.61
C GLY A 96 16.14 2.46 -5.17
N ASP A 97 16.79 3.11 -4.22
CA ASP A 97 16.46 2.95 -2.80
C ASP A 97 15.32 3.90 -2.40
N SER A 98 14.38 3.42 -1.59
CA SER A 98 13.37 4.26 -0.93
C SER A 98 13.79 4.54 0.51
N SER A 99 13.60 5.78 0.96
CA SER A 99 13.81 6.18 2.36
C SER A 99 12.53 6.33 3.15
N HIS A 100 11.37 6.43 2.48
CA HIS A 100 10.12 6.69 3.15
C HIS A 100 8.89 6.13 2.43
N TRP A 101 7.98 5.56 3.22
CA TRP A 101 6.69 5.03 2.78
C TRP A 101 5.54 5.89 3.29
N SER A 102 4.52 6.06 2.46
CA SER A 102 3.24 6.68 2.80
C SER A 102 2.12 6.02 2.00
N LEU A 103 0.87 6.41 2.26
CA LEU A 103 -0.31 5.82 1.64
C LEU A 103 -1.12 6.87 0.89
N LEU A 104 -1.38 6.61 -0.39
CA LEU A 104 -2.34 7.36 -1.18
C LEU A 104 -3.65 6.58 -1.28
N LEU A 105 -4.75 7.21 -0.90
CA LEU A 105 -6.10 6.66 -1.00
C LEU A 105 -6.84 7.36 -2.12
N PHE A 106 -7.39 6.59 -3.07
CA PHE A 106 -8.33 7.08 -4.07
C PHE A 106 -9.73 6.51 -3.84
N ARG A 107 -10.72 7.39 -3.68
CA ARG A 107 -12.14 7.03 -3.51
C ARG A 107 -13.02 8.21 -3.89
N ASP A 108 -14.16 7.93 -4.52
CA ASP A 108 -15.16 8.93 -4.91
C ASP A 108 -14.54 10.12 -5.69
N GLY A 109 -13.64 9.80 -6.63
CA GLY A 109 -12.96 10.79 -7.45
C GLY A 109 -11.88 11.62 -6.74
N LYS A 110 -11.56 11.34 -5.48
CA LYS A 110 -10.65 12.14 -4.64
C LYS A 110 -9.42 11.36 -4.22
N PHE A 111 -8.27 12.04 -4.24
CA PHE A 111 -7.01 11.55 -3.69
C PHE A 111 -6.75 12.14 -2.31
N ARG A 112 -6.52 11.28 -1.32
CA ARG A 112 -6.11 11.65 0.05
C ARG A 112 -4.78 11.00 0.37
N HIS A 113 -3.82 11.78 0.84
CA HIS A 113 -2.48 11.31 1.16
C HIS A 113 -2.27 11.30 2.68
N PHE A 114 -1.83 10.14 3.17
CA PHE A 114 -1.54 9.88 4.57
C PHE A 114 -0.05 9.61 4.72
N ASP A 115 0.61 10.51 5.43
CA ASP A 115 2.06 10.47 5.63
C ASP A 115 2.37 10.50 7.13
N SER A 116 3.00 9.44 7.63
CA SER A 116 3.40 9.33 9.03
C SER A 116 4.61 10.21 9.38
N SER A 117 5.25 10.81 8.38
CA SER A 117 6.24 11.88 8.50
C SER A 117 5.77 13.08 7.67
N ALA A 118 4.82 13.84 8.23
CA ALA A 118 4.04 14.84 7.50
C ALA A 118 4.85 15.66 6.47
N GLY A 119 4.48 15.50 5.19
CA GLY A 119 5.02 16.26 4.07
C GLY A 119 6.24 15.65 3.38
N HIS A 120 6.80 14.55 3.89
CA HIS A 120 7.97 13.89 3.32
C HIS A 120 7.69 13.38 1.90
N ASN A 121 6.59 12.64 1.70
CA ASN A 121 6.24 12.07 0.40
C ASN A 121 5.29 12.92 -0.44
N LYS A 122 5.07 14.20 -0.10
CA LYS A 122 4.14 15.08 -0.83
C LYS A 122 4.39 15.13 -2.34
N HIS A 123 5.65 15.16 -2.76
CA HIS A 123 6.01 15.15 -4.18
C HIS A 123 5.79 13.78 -4.83
N ALA A 124 6.17 12.70 -4.14
CA ALA A 124 5.95 11.34 -4.59
C ALA A 124 4.46 11.00 -4.72
N ALA A 125 3.64 11.38 -3.73
CA ALA A 125 2.19 11.19 -3.74
C ALA A 125 1.52 11.90 -4.92
N LYS A 126 1.96 13.12 -5.28
CA LYS A 126 1.48 13.83 -6.46
C LYS A 126 1.88 13.14 -7.77
N ARG A 127 3.10 12.58 -7.85
CA ARG A 127 3.54 11.80 -9.01
C ARG A 127 2.68 10.56 -9.18
N VAL A 128 2.49 9.78 -8.11
CA VAL A 128 1.64 8.58 -8.11
C VAL A 128 0.19 8.94 -8.47
N ALA A 129 -0.39 9.98 -7.86
CA ALA A 129 -1.74 10.42 -8.18
C ALA A 129 -1.91 10.83 -9.65
N LYS A 130 -0.89 11.48 -10.24
CA LYS A 130 -0.87 11.84 -11.66
C LYS A 130 -0.91 10.59 -12.54
N ALA A 131 0.00 9.64 -12.32
CA ALA A 131 0.07 8.43 -13.13
C ALA A 131 -1.19 7.56 -12.94
N PHE A 132 -1.72 7.50 -11.72
CA PHE A 132 -2.97 6.79 -11.44
C PHE A 132 -4.18 7.44 -12.13
N ALA A 133 -4.21 8.77 -12.26
CA ALA A 133 -5.23 9.45 -13.05
C ALA A 133 -5.15 9.07 -14.54
N GLN A 134 -3.95 8.90 -15.10
CA GLN A 134 -3.78 8.42 -16.48
C GLN A 134 -4.31 6.99 -16.65
N LEU A 135 -4.15 6.11 -15.66
CA LEU A 135 -4.78 4.78 -15.67
C LEU A 135 -6.30 4.85 -15.71
N LEU A 136 -6.90 5.76 -14.93
CA LEU A 136 -8.36 5.96 -14.92
C LEU A 136 -8.83 6.47 -16.29
N GLU A 137 -8.14 7.45 -16.86
CA GLU A 137 -8.45 8.01 -18.19
C GLU A 137 -8.37 6.94 -19.29
N ALA A 138 -7.36 6.07 -19.26
CA ALA A 138 -7.17 4.99 -20.24
C ALA A 138 -8.34 3.99 -20.29
N ILE A 139 -9.11 3.87 -19.21
CA ILE A 139 -10.33 3.04 -19.12
C ILE A 139 -11.63 3.85 -19.18
N GLY A 140 -11.56 5.13 -19.58
CA GLY A 140 -12.73 6.01 -19.72
C GLY A 140 -13.32 6.51 -18.40
N ARG A 141 -12.58 6.42 -17.29
CA ARG A 141 -12.95 7.00 -16.01
C ARG A 141 -12.36 8.40 -15.86
N HIS A 142 -13.23 9.40 -15.94
CA HIS A 142 -12.88 10.82 -15.79
C HIS A 142 -13.37 11.42 -14.47
N ASP A 143 -13.72 10.58 -13.50
CA ASP A 143 -14.25 11.00 -12.20
C ASP A 143 -13.16 11.47 -11.21
N ALA A 144 -11.88 11.29 -11.55
CA ALA A 144 -10.79 11.90 -10.80
C ALA A 144 -10.87 13.43 -10.94
N HIS A 145 -11.35 14.10 -9.90
CA HIS A 145 -11.46 15.55 -9.86
C HIS A 145 -10.07 16.21 -10.02
N GLU A 146 -9.91 17.06 -11.03
CA GLU A 146 -8.71 17.89 -11.31
C GLU A 146 -7.38 17.16 -11.03
N GLY A 147 -7.12 16.11 -11.83
CA GLY A 147 -5.98 15.18 -11.74
C GLY A 147 -4.66 15.77 -11.22
N ALA A 148 -3.98 15.04 -10.33
CA ALA A 148 -2.73 15.39 -9.63
C ALA A 148 -2.69 16.71 -8.82
N LYS A 149 -3.55 17.69 -9.13
CA LYS A 149 -3.54 19.03 -8.56
C LYS A 149 -4.30 19.14 -7.24
N ALA A 150 -5.18 18.17 -6.96
CA ALA A 150 -5.99 18.11 -5.74
C ALA A 150 -5.68 16.90 -4.84
N VAL A 151 -4.42 16.46 -4.72
CA VAL A 151 -4.06 15.52 -3.65
C VAL A 151 -4.25 16.23 -2.31
N GLU A 152 -5.24 15.77 -1.54
CA GLU A 152 -5.53 16.26 -0.20
C GLU A 152 -4.53 15.66 0.79
N GLU A 153 -3.60 16.48 1.29
CA GLU A 153 -2.74 16.12 2.41
C GLU A 153 -3.57 16.06 3.69
N VAL A 154 -3.69 14.87 4.29
CA VAL A 154 -4.48 14.69 5.51
C VAL A 154 -3.70 15.24 6.70
N ARG A 155 -4.14 16.40 7.20
CA ARG A 155 -3.46 17.14 8.28
C ARG A 155 -3.31 16.34 9.57
N ASP A 156 -4.33 15.55 9.90
CA ASP A 156 -4.39 14.75 11.12
C ASP A 156 -4.05 13.27 10.84
N ALA A 157 -3.18 13.01 9.88
CA ALA A 157 -2.68 11.66 9.65
C ALA A 157 -1.89 11.18 10.88
N PRO A 158 -2.03 9.91 11.32
CA PRO A 158 -1.24 9.34 12.40
C PRO A 158 0.27 9.51 12.17
N GLN A 159 0.98 10.08 13.14
CA GLN A 159 2.41 10.41 13.01
C GLN A 159 3.30 9.39 13.72
N GLN A 160 4.36 8.96 13.05
CA GLN A 160 5.35 8.06 13.65
C GLN A 160 6.18 8.76 14.72
N GLN A 161 6.60 8.01 15.74
CA GLN A 161 7.45 8.50 16.83
C GLN A 161 8.89 7.96 16.76
N ASN A 162 9.22 7.28 15.67
CA ASN A 162 10.54 6.69 15.43
C ASN A 162 10.93 6.85 13.96
N GLY A 163 12.14 6.44 13.58
CA GLY A 163 12.66 6.61 12.22
C GLY A 163 12.43 5.44 11.27
N TYR A 164 11.65 4.41 11.63
CA TYR A 164 11.62 3.16 10.86
C TYR A 164 10.25 2.54 10.59
N ASP A 165 9.18 3.08 11.18
CA ASP A 165 7.84 2.50 11.07
C ASP A 165 6.97 3.07 9.96
N CYS A 166 7.47 3.94 9.08
CA CYS A 166 6.68 4.51 7.97
C CYS A 166 5.95 3.42 7.15
N GLY A 167 6.64 2.34 6.79
CA GLY A 167 6.03 1.19 6.11
C GLY A 167 4.97 0.48 6.96
N MET A 168 5.14 0.39 8.27
CA MET A 168 4.14 -0.20 9.17
C MET A 168 2.89 0.68 9.31
N TYR A 169 3.03 2.01 9.27
CA TYR A 169 1.89 2.93 9.23
C TYR A 169 1.08 2.72 7.94
N VAL A 170 1.72 2.51 6.79
CA VAL A 170 1.02 2.13 5.54
C VAL A 170 0.16 0.89 5.74
N LEU A 171 0.70 -0.15 6.38
CA LEU A 171 -0.02 -1.40 6.64
C LEU A 171 -1.23 -1.21 7.56
N VAL A 172 -1.06 -0.48 8.67
CA VAL A 172 -2.15 -0.22 9.63
C VAL A 172 -3.25 0.64 9.02
N LEU A 173 -2.87 1.66 8.23
CA LEU A 173 -3.82 2.51 7.52
C LEU A 173 -4.59 1.72 6.47
N ALA A 174 -3.92 0.86 5.71
CA ALA A 174 -4.56 0.00 4.72
C ALA A 174 -5.58 -0.94 5.38
N GLU A 175 -5.22 -1.58 6.50
CA GLU A 175 -6.14 -2.41 7.27
C GLU A 175 -7.34 -1.59 7.77
N TYR A 176 -7.11 -0.41 8.34
CA TYR A 176 -8.17 0.48 8.81
C TYR A 176 -9.18 0.82 7.71
N PHE A 177 -8.71 1.23 6.53
CA PHE A 177 -9.59 1.61 5.44
C PHE A 177 -10.35 0.41 4.85
N CYS A 178 -9.74 -0.78 4.83
CA CYS A 178 -10.46 -2.00 4.45
C CYS A 178 -11.58 -2.31 5.46
N ARG A 179 -11.30 -2.27 6.77
CA ARG A 179 -12.30 -2.48 7.83
C ARG A 179 -13.42 -1.44 7.78
N GLN A 180 -13.07 -0.18 7.57
CA GLN A 180 -14.04 0.92 7.41
C GLN A 180 -14.95 0.66 6.21
N TYR A 181 -14.39 0.15 5.11
CA TYR A 181 -15.14 -0.14 3.90
C TYR A 181 -16.15 -1.27 4.08
N VAL A 182 -15.81 -2.31 4.85
CA VAL A 182 -16.72 -3.43 5.15
C VAL A 182 -17.63 -3.19 6.37
N GLY A 183 -17.59 -2.01 6.98
CA GLY A 183 -18.44 -1.64 8.13
C GLY A 183 -17.99 -2.20 9.49
N GLU A 184 -16.74 -2.67 9.62
CA GLU A 184 -16.22 -3.24 10.88
C GLU A 184 -15.71 -2.19 11.88
N THR A 185 -15.50 -0.94 11.47
CA THR A 185 -14.89 0.12 12.29
C THR A 185 -15.80 1.34 12.48
N GLU A 186 -17.12 1.16 12.55
CA GLU A 186 -18.08 2.26 12.75
C GLU A 186 -17.82 3.11 14.01
N THR A 187 -17.07 2.59 14.99
CA THR A 187 -16.88 3.24 16.30
C THR A 187 -15.48 3.82 16.56
N LEU A 188 -14.45 3.51 15.76
CA LEU A 188 -13.08 3.96 16.01
C LEU A 188 -12.63 4.96 14.95
N SER A 189 -12.14 6.11 15.39
CA SER A 189 -11.47 7.06 14.50
C SER A 189 -10.10 6.55 14.04
N LEU A 190 -9.58 7.16 12.97
CA LEU A 190 -8.27 6.81 12.42
C LEU A 190 -7.14 6.96 13.45
N LEU A 191 -7.18 8.02 14.26
CA LEU A 191 -6.16 8.31 15.28
C LEU A 191 -6.22 7.32 16.45
N GLU A 192 -7.41 6.84 16.80
CA GLU A 192 -7.58 5.81 17.84
C GLU A 192 -7.13 4.43 17.36
N TYR A 193 -7.29 4.15 16.07
CA TYR A 193 -6.89 2.87 15.48
C TYR A 193 -5.38 2.79 15.22
N ALA A 194 -4.81 3.81 14.58
CA ALA A 194 -3.43 3.81 14.10
C ALA A 194 -2.46 4.43 15.10
N THR A 195 -2.43 3.89 16.32
CA THR A 195 -1.51 4.33 17.37
C THR A 195 -0.09 3.76 17.20
N PRO A 196 0.95 4.39 17.75
CA PRO A 196 2.30 3.82 17.78
C PRO A 196 2.36 2.44 18.44
N GLN A 197 1.52 2.22 19.46
CA GLN A 197 1.39 0.91 20.11
C GLN A 197 0.86 -0.14 19.13
N ARG A 198 -0.25 0.14 18.44
CA ARG A 198 -0.83 -0.79 17.45
C ARG A 198 0.13 -1.09 16.31
N VAL A 199 0.86 -0.08 15.85
CA VAL A 199 1.92 -0.22 14.82
C VAL A 199 3.02 -1.16 15.30
N THR A 200 3.49 -0.99 16.54
CA THR A 200 4.50 -1.86 17.15
C THR A 200 3.99 -3.29 17.32
N GLU A 201 2.76 -3.45 17.81
CA GLU A 201 2.11 -4.76 17.98
C GLU A 201 1.99 -5.49 16.64
N LEU A 202 1.52 -4.81 15.59
CA LEU A 202 1.43 -5.40 14.26
C LEU A 202 2.80 -5.85 13.76
N ARG A 203 3.83 -5.00 13.89
CA ARG A 203 5.21 -5.34 13.50
C ARG A 203 5.69 -6.62 14.19
N LEU A 204 5.47 -6.73 15.51
CA LEU A 204 5.90 -7.90 16.29
C LEU A 204 5.09 -9.17 16.00
N GLN A 205 3.85 -9.04 15.55
CA GLN A 205 3.00 -10.16 15.15
C GLN A 205 3.36 -10.73 13.77
N MET A 206 4.06 -9.96 12.93
CA MET A 206 4.27 -10.32 11.53
C MET A 206 5.04 -11.64 11.31
N PRO A 207 6.13 -11.92 12.04
CA PRO A 207 6.80 -13.22 11.94
C PRO A 207 5.88 -14.40 12.30
N GLN A 208 5.03 -14.24 13.32
CA GLN A 208 4.09 -15.28 13.75
C GLN A 208 2.97 -15.50 12.74
N LEU A 209 2.49 -14.43 12.09
CA LEU A 209 1.55 -14.51 10.98
C LEU A 209 2.17 -15.30 9.82
N ILE A 210 3.40 -14.97 9.43
CA ILE A 210 4.11 -15.66 8.34
C ILE A 210 4.30 -17.15 8.66
N GLU A 211 4.75 -17.49 9.87
CA GLU A 211 4.92 -18.89 10.31
C GLU A 211 3.60 -19.70 10.28
N ARG A 212 2.48 -19.07 10.64
CA ARG A 212 1.16 -19.69 10.55
C ARG A 212 0.77 -19.97 9.10
N LEU A 213 0.91 -18.99 8.21
CA LEU A 213 0.60 -19.15 6.78
C LEU A 213 1.50 -20.21 6.12
N GLN A 214 2.78 -20.29 6.50
CA GLN A 214 3.68 -21.37 6.04
C GLN A 214 3.16 -22.77 6.42
N LYS A 215 2.67 -22.93 7.66
CA LYS A 215 2.13 -24.22 8.14
C LYS A 215 0.84 -24.59 7.42
N GLU A 216 0.03 -23.61 7.06
CA GLU A 216 -1.20 -23.81 6.27
C GLU A 216 -0.87 -24.22 4.84
N ALA A 217 0.10 -23.57 4.19
CA ALA A 217 0.54 -23.90 2.84
C ALA A 217 1.20 -25.30 2.75
N GLY A 218 1.92 -25.74 3.78
CA GLY A 218 2.55 -27.06 3.82
C GLY A 218 1.61 -28.23 4.14
N ARG A 219 0.31 -27.97 4.37
CA ARG A 219 -0.71 -28.99 4.67
C ARG A 219 -1.62 -29.33 3.46
N GLY A 220 -1.51 -28.59 2.36
CA GLY A 220 -2.18 -28.87 1.10
C GLY A 220 -1.29 -29.68 0.16
#